data_AF-A0A844MEI5-F1
#
_entry.id   AF-A0A844MEI5-F1
#
_cell.length_a   1.000
_cell.length_b   1.000
_cell.length_c   1.000
_cell.angle_alpha   90.00
_cell.angle_beta   90.00
_cell.angle_gamma   90.00
#
_symmetry.space_group_name_H-M   'P 1'
#
loop_
_entity.id
_entity.type
_entity.pdbx_description
1 polymer ?
#
loop_
_entity_poly.entity_id
_entity_poly.type
_entity_poly.pdbx_seq_one_letter_code
_entity_poly.pdbx_strand_id
1 'polypeptide(L)'
;MAQAILNEILNQLQELELQELQELKQAVQQQLVTKSPTPKSTTFHQALLDSGLVKQIKQPNYRQQTEQKLIKIQGKFLSETIIEERR
;
A
#
# COMPACT_ATOMS: atom_id res chain seq x y z
N MET A 1 -31.73 -12.46 -7.02
CA MET A 1 -30.54 -13.29 -7.30
C MET A 1 -29.38 -12.99 -6.35
N ALA A 2 -28.95 -11.72 -6.23
CA ALA A 2 -27.84 -11.36 -5.32
C ALA A 2 -28.06 -11.69 -3.83
N GLN A 3 -29.29 -11.54 -3.32
CA GLN A 3 -29.63 -11.89 -1.92
C GLN A 3 -29.61 -13.40 -1.66
N ALA A 4 -29.97 -14.22 -2.65
CA ALA A 4 -29.94 -15.67 -2.51
C ALA A 4 -28.49 -16.17 -2.39
N ILE A 5 -27.59 -15.63 -3.21
CA ILE A 5 -26.16 -15.93 -3.17
C ILE A 5 -25.55 -15.46 -1.84
N LEU A 6 -25.94 -14.28 -1.34
CA LEU A 6 -25.46 -13.79 -0.05
C LEU A 6 -25.88 -14.71 1.10
N ASN A 7 -27.13 -15.17 1.10
CA ASN A 7 -27.63 -16.08 2.13
C ASN A 7 -26.97 -17.46 2.06
N GLU A 8 -26.67 -17.94 0.86
CA GLU A 8 -25.94 -19.20 0.65
C GLU A 8 -24.51 -19.12 1.20
N ILE A 9 -23.81 -18.00 0.94
CA ILE A 9 -22.48 -17.74 1.51
C ILE A 9 -22.55 -17.65 3.04
N LEU A 10 -23.57 -17.00 3.60
CA LEU A 10 -23.75 -16.90 5.06
C LEU A 10 -24.01 -18.26 5.72
N ASN A 11 -24.76 -19.15 5.05
CA ASN A 11 -24.99 -20.49 5.53
C ASN A 11 -23.71 -21.34 5.48
N GLN A 12 -22.93 -21.23 4.39
CA GLN A 12 -21.64 -21.90 4.28
C GLN A 12 -20.68 -21.46 5.39
N LEU A 13 -20.67 -20.16 5.73
CA LEU A 13 -19.85 -19.62 6.82
C LEU A 13 -20.23 -20.14 8.22
N GLN A 14 -21.48 -20.58 8.42
CA GLN A 14 -21.92 -21.18 9.68
C GLN A 14 -21.44 -22.63 9.86
N GLU A 15 -21.18 -23.34 8.77
CA GLU A 15 -20.69 -24.71 8.78
C GLU A 15 -19.16 -24.81 8.83
N LEU A 16 -18.44 -23.71 8.55
CA LEU A 16 -16.98 -23.67 8.55
C LEU A 16 -16.40 -23.81 9.96
N GLU A 17 -15.30 -24.57 10.06
CA GLU A 17 -14.56 -24.67 11.30
C GLU A 17 -13.85 -23.34 11.64
N LEU A 18 -13.58 -23.13 12.92
CA LEU A 18 -13.06 -21.87 13.45
C LEU A 18 -11.71 -21.47 12.82
N GLN A 19 -10.93 -22.46 12.38
CA GLN A 19 -9.65 -22.26 11.70
C GLN A 19 -9.84 -21.78 10.25
N GLU A 20 -10.76 -22.38 9.50
CA GLU A 20 -11.10 -21.97 8.13
C GLU A 20 -11.73 -20.57 8.10
N LEU A 21 -12.52 -20.22 9.12
CA LEU A 21 -13.09 -18.88 9.28
C LEU A 21 -12.01 -17.83 9.51
N GLN A 22 -10.95 -18.16 10.25
CA GLN A 22 -9.80 -17.27 10.43
C GLN A 22 -9.02 -17.07 9.13
N GLU A 23 -8.76 -18.14 8.38
CA GLU A 23 -8.08 -18.06 7.08
C GLU A 23 -8.89 -17.24 6.07
N LEU A 24 -10.20 -17.46 6.00
CA LEU A 24 -11.09 -16.68 5.14
C LEU A 24 -11.13 -15.21 5.55
N LYS A 25 -11.22 -14.91 6.85
CA LYS A 25 -11.18 -13.53 7.35
C LYS A 25 -9.89 -12.83 6.93
N GLN A 26 -8.75 -13.52 7.01
CA GLN A 26 -7.48 -12.98 6.55
C GLN A 26 -7.46 -12.77 5.04
N ALA A 27 -7.92 -13.73 4.24
CA ALA A 27 -7.98 -13.61 2.79
C ALA A 27 -8.88 -12.45 2.33
N VAL A 28 -10.04 -12.29 2.97
CA VAL A 28 -10.97 -11.19 2.71
C VAL A 28 -10.34 -9.84 3.09
N GLN A 29 -9.69 -9.75 4.26
CA GLN A 29 -8.99 -8.54 4.66
C GLN A 29 -7.88 -8.16 3.67
N GLN A 30 -7.07 -9.12 3.21
CA GLN A 30 -6.03 -8.87 2.22
C GLN A 30 -6.59 -8.36 0.89
N GLN A 31 -7.72 -8.91 0.43
CA GLN A 31 -8.40 -8.41 -0.77
C GLN A 31 -9.02 -7.01 -0.58
N LEU A 32 -9.52 -6.68 0.61
CA LEU A 32 -10.09 -5.35 0.88
C LEU A 32 -9.01 -4.27 1.05
N VAL A 33 -7.88 -4.60 1.68
CA VAL A 33 -6.74 -3.69 1.83
C VAL A 33 -6.11 -3.38 0.47
N THR A 34 -5.99 -4.36 -0.41
CA THR A 34 -5.46 -4.16 -1.77
C THR A 34 -6.42 -3.39 -2.69
N LYS A 35 -7.72 -3.39 -2.39
CA LYS A 35 -8.77 -2.82 -3.26
C LYS A 35 -9.32 -1.47 -2.79
N SER A 36 -8.88 -0.93 -1.65
CA SER A 36 -9.39 0.34 -1.13
C SER A 36 -8.38 1.49 -1.21
N PRO A 37 -8.45 2.38 -2.22
CA PRO A 37 -8.28 3.79 -1.93
C PRO A 37 -9.46 4.16 -1.02
N THR A 38 -9.19 4.52 0.23
CA THR A 38 -10.26 4.92 1.15
C THR A 38 -11.10 6.01 0.48
N PRO A 39 -12.44 5.88 0.40
CA PRO A 39 -13.28 6.86 -0.31
C PRO A 39 -13.15 8.28 0.27
N LYS A 40 -12.79 8.38 1.56
CA LYS A 40 -12.48 9.65 2.24
C LYS A 40 -11.18 10.32 1.75
N SER A 41 -10.22 9.55 1.26
CA SER A 41 -8.96 10.08 0.72
C SER A 41 -9.17 10.67 -0.67
N THR A 42 -10.04 10.06 -1.48
CA THR A 42 -10.35 10.56 -2.83
C THR A 42 -11.03 11.92 -2.80
N THR A 43 -11.98 12.14 -1.89
CA THR A 43 -12.66 13.44 -1.74
C THR A 43 -11.72 14.54 -1.25
N PHE A 44 -10.85 14.22 -0.28
CA PHE A 44 -9.85 15.15 0.23
C PHE A 44 -8.84 15.56 -0.86
N HIS A 45 -8.32 14.59 -1.61
CA HIS A 45 -7.37 14.90 -2.68
C HIS A 45 -8.02 15.69 -3.82
N GLN A 46 -9.29 15.42 -4.13
CA GLN A 46 -10.03 16.20 -5.11
C GLN A 46 -10.19 17.66 -4.66
N ALA A 47 -10.51 17.90 -3.39
CA ALA A 47 -10.57 19.26 -2.84
C ALA A 47 -9.23 20.01 -2.92
N LEU A 48 -8.11 19.31 -2.81
CA LEU A 48 -6.77 19.90 -3.00
C LEU A 48 -6.50 20.29 -4.46
N LEU A 49 -7.00 19.51 -5.43
CA LEU A 49 -6.92 19.87 -6.85
C LEU A 49 -7.80 21.08 -7.14
N ASP A 50 -9.04 21.07 -6.67
CA ASP A 50 -10.03 22.11 -6.96
C ASP A 50 -9.63 23.46 -6.34
N SER A 51 -8.93 23.43 -5.20
CA SER A 51 -8.34 24.62 -4.57
C SER A 51 -7.04 25.11 -5.22
N GLY A 52 -6.51 24.38 -6.21
CA GLY A 52 -5.26 24.71 -6.90
C GLY A 52 -4.00 24.52 -6.06
N LEU A 53 -4.11 23.91 -4.87
CA LEU A 53 -2.98 23.62 -3.99
C LEU A 53 -2.08 22.53 -4.57
N VAL A 54 -2.64 21.61 -5.35
CA VAL A 54 -1.90 20.58 -6.08
C VAL A 54 -2.29 20.58 -7.56
N LYS A 55 -1.35 20.25 -8.44
CA LYS A 55 -1.57 20.23 -9.90
C LYS A 55 -2.15 18.91 -10.41
N GLN A 56 -1.84 17.79 -9.73
CA GLN A 56 -2.26 16.45 -10.15
C GLN A 56 -2.17 15.47 -8.97
N ILE A 57 -3.14 14.55 -8.86
CA ILE A 57 -3.07 13.41 -7.95
C ILE A 57 -2.36 12.26 -8.68
N LYS A 58 -1.15 11.90 -8.24
CA LYS A 58 -0.43 10.75 -8.77
C LYS A 58 -0.97 9.47 -8.15
N GLN A 59 -1.23 8.47 -8.99
CA GLN A 59 -1.54 7.14 -8.47
C GLN A 59 -0.28 6.55 -7.84
N PRO A 60 -0.35 5.99 -6.62
CA PRO A 60 0.77 5.26 -6.06
C PRO A 60 1.08 4.09 -6.99
N ASN A 61 2.24 4.15 -7.64
CA ASN A 61 2.74 3.03 -8.43
C ASN A 61 3.28 1.98 -7.44
N TYR A 62 2.39 1.13 -6.94
CA TYR A 62 2.73 0.03 -6.04
C TYR A 62 3.67 -1.00 -6.67
N ARG A 63 3.93 -0.91 -7.98
CA ARG A 63 4.66 -1.96 -8.69
C ARG A 63 6.15 -1.96 -8.41
N GLN A 64 6.74 -0.86 -7.93
CA GLN A 64 8.18 -0.82 -7.69
C GLN A 64 8.48 0.15 -6.54
N GLN A 65 8.41 -0.33 -5.30
CA GLN A 65 9.56 -0.09 -4.41
C GLN A 65 10.76 -0.77 -5.08
N THR A 66 11.26 -0.16 -6.16
CA THR A 66 12.62 -0.43 -6.61
C THR A 66 13.46 -0.21 -5.37
N GLU A 67 14.01 -1.30 -4.84
CA GLU A 67 15.10 -1.28 -3.90
C GLU A 67 15.96 -0.08 -4.27
N GLN A 68 15.99 0.94 -3.41
CA GLN A 68 16.68 2.18 -3.71
C GLN A 68 18.11 1.80 -4.07
N LYS A 69 18.45 1.88 -5.35
CA LYS A 69 19.76 1.43 -5.82
C LYS A 69 20.78 2.35 -5.18
N LEU A 70 21.63 1.77 -4.33
CA LEU A 70 22.79 2.46 -3.77
C LEU A 70 23.55 3.14 -4.91
N ILE A 71 23.56 4.47 -4.90
CA ILE A 71 24.33 5.26 -5.85
C ILE A 71 25.79 4.97 -5.53
N LYS A 72 26.50 4.35 -6.48
CA LYS A 72 27.95 4.15 -6.35
C LYS A 72 28.62 5.52 -6.42
N ILE A 73 29.16 5.96 -5.29
CA ILE A 73 29.91 7.20 -5.19
C ILE A 73 31.25 6.98 -5.90
N GLN A 74 31.56 7.77 -6.93
CA GLN A 74 32.87 7.81 -7.56
C GLN A 74 33.72 8.84 -6.82
N GLY A 75 34.39 8.42 -5.75
CA GLY A 75 35.25 9.26 -4.92
C GLY A 75 35.83 8.49 -3.74
N LYS A 76 36.91 9.00 -3.14
CA LYS A 76 37.43 8.47 -1.87
C LYS A 76 36.34 8.58 -0.80
N PHE A 77 36.29 7.62 0.11
CA PHE A 77 35.34 7.69 1.23
C PHE A 77 35.64 8.93 2.06
N LEU A 78 34.60 9.61 2.59
CA LEU A 78 34.76 10.79 3.47
C LEU A 78 35.75 10.51 4.62
N SER A 79 35.79 9.26 5.10
CA SER A 79 36.74 8.80 6.12
C SER A 79 38.20 8.90 5.69
N GLU A 80 38.52 8.72 4.41
CA GLU A 80 39.88 8.90 3.88
C GLU A 80 40.22 10.38 3.74
N THR A 81 39.28 11.24 3.33
CA THR A 81 39.52 12.68 3.17
C THR A 81 39.76 13.38 4.51
N ILE A 82 39.07 12.96 5.58
CA ILE A 82 39.24 13.54 6.93
C ILE A 82 40.64 13.26 7.51
N ILE A 83 41.27 12.15 7.14
CA ILE A 83 42.61 11.77 7.63
C ILE A 83 43.71 12.58 6.93
N GLU A 84 43.55 12.91 5.64
CA GLU A 84 44.54 13.70 4.90
C GLU A 84 44.58 15.18 5.32
N GLU A 85 43.46 15.79 5.74
CA GLU A 85 43.43 17.20 6.17
C GLU A 85 44.00 17.49 7.58
N ARG A 86 44.20 16.47 8.42
CA ARG A 86 44.68 16.64 9.80
C ARG A 86 46.17 16.33 10.00
N ARG A 87 46.94 16.18 8.91
CA ARG A 87 48.40 16.04 8.96
C ARG A 87 49.10 17.33 8.63
#